data_AF-A0A3P9PNY2-F1
#
_entry.id   AF-A0A3P9PNY2-F1
#
_cell.length_a   1.000
_cell.length_b   1.000
_cell.length_c   1.000
_cell.angle_alpha   90.00
_cell.angle_beta   90.00
_cell.angle_gamma   90.00
#
_symmetry.space_group_name_H-M   'P 1'
#
loop_
_entity.id
_entity.type
_entity.pdbx_description
1 polymer ?
#
loop_
_entity_poly.entity_id
_entity_poly.type
_entity_poly.pdbx_seq_one_letter_code
_entity_poly.pdbx_strand_id
1 'polypeptide(L)'
;MTAICEHYAGFVGLLTGCCCMLQETWWALLLLVALLPVGRSFYVPGVAPQDFHEGAQVEIKAVKLTSSRTQLPYEYYSLPFCKPGSVLYKAENLGEVLRGDRIVNTLYNVKMNEDKKCELMCSKKKLNVEESKLVAERIQEEYYVHLIADNLPVATRLEFYPNRETGGDEEQKKVADKDVQFEHGYRLGFVDNNKFFLHNHLSFILYFHREKVEEGETHNYRVVRFEVEPQSVRVEDLKAVETEKTCTLPEASGSVLQEIDPTKDNEILFTYSVTWKESEVKWASRWDTYLTMSDVQIHWFSIVNSVVVVFFLSGTAVRLHDLCSLLKQTSEVRNGTTD
;
A
#
# COMPACT_ATOMS: atom_id res chain seq x y z
N MET A 1 19.19 -43.62 74.52
CA MET A 1 18.27 -43.95 73.41
C MET A 1 17.02 -43.05 73.48
N THR A 2 17.20 -41.72 73.58
CA THR A 2 16.09 -40.75 73.72
C THR A 2 16.45 -39.33 73.23
N ALA A 3 17.62 -39.10 72.61
CA ALA A 3 18.04 -37.76 72.16
C ALA A 3 18.30 -37.64 70.65
N ILE A 4 18.11 -38.72 69.88
CA ILE A 4 18.29 -38.71 68.40
C ILE A 4 16.92 -38.74 67.68
N CYS A 5 15.82 -38.93 68.42
CA CYS A 5 14.47 -39.01 67.85
C CYS A 5 13.75 -37.66 67.70
N GLU A 6 14.19 -36.59 68.38
CA GLU A 6 13.51 -35.27 68.28
C GLU A 6 14.02 -34.42 67.11
N HIS A 7 15.23 -34.66 66.61
CA HIS A 7 15.79 -33.86 65.50
C HIS A 7 15.35 -34.30 64.10
N TYR A 8 14.85 -35.53 63.95
CA TYR A 8 14.36 -36.05 62.66
C TYR A 8 12.88 -35.70 62.38
N ALA A 9 12.09 -35.40 63.41
CA ALA A 9 10.68 -35.01 63.26
C ALA A 9 10.51 -33.57 62.70
N GLY A 10 11.46 -32.67 62.97
CA GLY A 10 11.43 -31.29 62.47
C GLY A 10 11.78 -31.15 60.98
N PHE A 11 12.64 -32.03 60.44
CA PHE A 11 13.12 -31.91 59.06
C PHE A 11 12.14 -32.49 58.03
N VAL A 12 11.37 -33.52 58.39
CA VAL A 12 10.31 -34.09 57.55
C VAL A 12 9.09 -33.16 57.46
N GLY A 13 8.82 -32.37 58.50
CA GLY A 13 7.76 -31.35 58.50
C GLY A 13 8.02 -30.17 57.57
N LEU A 14 9.28 -29.72 57.42
CA LEU A 14 9.63 -28.63 56.50
C LEU A 14 9.58 -29.06 55.02
N LEU A 15 9.98 -30.30 54.70
CA LEU A 15 9.95 -30.81 53.32
C LEU A 15 8.53 -31.12 52.83
N THR A 16 7.65 -31.62 53.70
CA THR A 16 6.23 -31.82 53.39
C THR A 16 5.45 -30.51 53.27
N GLY A 17 5.78 -29.50 54.10
CA GLY A 17 5.24 -28.15 53.98
C GLY A 17 5.66 -27.43 52.68
N CYS A 18 6.90 -27.60 52.23
CA CYS A 18 7.38 -26.97 51.00
C CYS A 18 6.76 -27.59 49.74
N CYS A 19 6.49 -28.90 49.74
CA CYS A 19 5.84 -29.60 48.62
C CYS A 19 4.34 -29.26 48.50
N CYS A 20 3.61 -29.11 49.62
CA CYS A 20 2.23 -28.61 49.62
C CYS A 20 2.14 -27.14 49.15
N MET A 21 3.07 -26.28 49.58
CA MET A 21 3.12 -24.87 49.15
C MET A 21 3.41 -24.72 47.65
N LEU A 22 4.22 -25.61 47.08
CA LEU A 22 4.44 -25.69 45.63
C LEU A 22 3.19 -26.22 44.89
N GLN A 23 2.47 -27.20 45.42
CA GLN A 23 1.24 -27.67 44.78
C GLN A 23 0.14 -26.57 44.73
N GLU A 24 -0.07 -25.88 45.85
CA GLU A 24 -1.07 -24.81 46.00
C GLU A 24 -0.77 -23.59 45.10
N THR A 25 0.51 -23.23 44.95
CA THR A 25 0.92 -22.11 44.07
C THR A 25 0.73 -22.42 42.59
N TRP A 26 0.89 -23.69 42.18
CA TRP A 26 0.63 -24.10 40.80
C TRP A 26 -0.87 -24.10 40.47
N TRP A 27 -1.73 -24.54 41.40
CA TRP A 27 -3.19 -24.43 41.23
C TRP A 27 -3.65 -22.96 41.17
N ALA A 28 -3.08 -22.10 42.02
CA ALA A 28 -3.36 -20.66 41.97
C ALA A 28 -2.90 -20.02 40.66
N LEU A 29 -1.73 -20.42 40.13
CA LEU A 29 -1.23 -19.94 38.83
C LEU A 29 -2.10 -20.43 37.66
N LEU A 30 -2.56 -21.69 37.69
CA LEU A 30 -3.48 -22.26 36.71
C LEU A 30 -4.84 -21.55 36.73
N LEU A 31 -5.34 -21.21 37.92
CA LEU A 31 -6.58 -20.45 38.11
C LEU A 31 -6.43 -19.00 37.64
N LEU A 32 -5.25 -18.40 37.84
CA LEU A 32 -4.92 -17.06 37.34
C LEU A 32 -4.83 -17.01 35.80
N VAL A 33 -4.27 -18.06 35.18
CA VAL A 33 -4.20 -18.20 33.72
C VAL A 33 -5.58 -18.49 33.13
N ALA A 34 -6.44 -19.24 33.83
CA ALA A 34 -7.83 -19.49 33.43
C ALA A 34 -8.73 -18.25 33.55
N LEU A 35 -8.34 -17.26 34.37
CA LEU A 35 -9.01 -15.96 34.51
C LEU A 35 -8.52 -14.93 33.47
N LEU A 36 -7.52 -15.24 32.64
CA LEU A 36 -7.19 -14.38 31.52
C LEU A 36 -8.36 -14.42 30.53
N PRO A 37 -8.99 -13.27 30.23
CA PRO A 37 -10.03 -13.24 29.23
C PRO A 37 -9.44 -13.77 27.92
N VAL A 38 -10.14 -14.71 27.28
CA VAL A 38 -9.85 -15.09 25.89
C VAL A 38 -9.92 -13.79 25.09
N GLY A 39 -8.75 -13.24 24.78
CA GLY A 39 -8.63 -11.97 24.10
C GLY A 39 -9.42 -12.05 22.81
N ARG A 40 -10.21 -11.02 22.52
CA ARG A 40 -10.75 -10.87 21.17
C ARG A 40 -9.54 -10.77 20.25
N SER A 41 -9.37 -11.77 19.39
CA SER A 41 -8.32 -11.78 18.37
C SER A 41 -8.34 -10.42 17.67
N PHE A 42 -7.29 -9.63 17.87
CA PHE A 42 -7.20 -8.31 17.27
C PHE A 42 -6.92 -8.52 15.79
N TYR A 43 -7.96 -8.39 14.97
CA TYR A 43 -7.81 -8.45 13.53
C TYR A 43 -7.06 -7.20 13.09
N VAL A 44 -5.83 -7.39 12.60
CA VAL A 44 -5.07 -6.35 11.92
C VAL A 44 -5.52 -6.37 10.46
N PRO A 45 -6.27 -5.35 10.00
CA PRO A 45 -6.71 -5.33 8.61
C PRO A 45 -5.50 -5.23 7.68
N GLY A 46 -5.58 -5.95 6.56
CA GLY A 46 -4.48 -6.07 5.59
C GLY A 46 -3.58 -7.30 5.77
N VAL A 47 -3.74 -8.10 6.84
CA VAL A 47 -2.91 -9.30 7.10
C VAL A 47 -3.58 -10.61 6.63
N ALA A 48 -4.91 -10.71 6.71
CA ALA A 48 -5.63 -11.90 6.26
C ALA A 48 -6.15 -11.75 4.82
N PRO A 49 -6.25 -12.86 4.07
CA PRO A 49 -6.86 -12.85 2.74
C PRO A 49 -8.34 -12.51 2.82
N GLN A 50 -8.80 -11.66 1.90
CA GLN A 50 -10.21 -11.44 1.65
C GLN A 50 -10.66 -12.30 0.47
N ASP A 51 -11.60 -13.19 0.73
CA ASP A 51 -12.20 -14.04 -0.30
C ASP A 51 -13.45 -13.35 -0.87
N PHE A 52 -13.52 -13.27 -2.20
CA PHE A 52 -14.65 -12.71 -2.92
C PHE A 52 -15.40 -13.83 -3.65
N HIS A 53 -16.73 -13.78 -3.62
CA HIS A 53 -17.57 -14.60 -4.49
C HIS A 53 -17.81 -13.90 -5.83
N GLU A 54 -18.26 -14.65 -6.83
CA GLU A 54 -18.65 -14.08 -8.11
C GLU A 54 -19.75 -13.01 -7.93
N GLY A 55 -19.57 -11.86 -8.58
CA GLY A 55 -20.48 -10.71 -8.45
C GLY A 55 -20.38 -9.93 -7.13
N ALA A 56 -19.51 -10.34 -6.19
CA ALA A 56 -19.27 -9.59 -4.96
C ALA A 56 -18.67 -8.20 -5.27
N GLN A 57 -19.04 -7.19 -4.48
CA GLN A 57 -18.55 -5.83 -4.70
C GLN A 57 -17.10 -5.68 -4.22
N VAL A 58 -16.24 -5.18 -5.10
CA VAL A 58 -14.85 -4.83 -4.80
C VAL A 58 -14.75 -3.31 -4.71
N GLU A 59 -14.52 -2.80 -3.50
CA GLU A 59 -14.43 -1.35 -3.27
C GLU A 59 -13.08 -0.79 -3.73
N ILE A 60 -13.09 0.10 -4.72
CA ILE A 60 -11.94 0.93 -5.04
C ILE A 60 -11.98 2.18 -4.16
N LYS A 61 -10.90 2.44 -3.43
CA LYS A 61 -10.77 3.60 -2.54
C LYS A 61 -9.67 4.52 -3.08
N ALA A 62 -9.75 5.80 -2.76
CA ALA A 62 -8.72 6.77 -3.11
C ALA A 62 -7.92 7.15 -1.88
N VAL A 63 -6.60 7.28 -2.04
CA VAL A 63 -5.68 7.56 -0.93
C VAL A 63 -5.26 9.03 -0.95
N LYS A 64 -4.45 9.41 -1.95
CA LYS A 64 -3.87 10.75 -2.07
C LYS A 64 -3.36 11.03 -3.48
N LEU A 65 -2.97 12.28 -3.69
CA LEU A 65 -2.26 12.77 -4.86
C LEU A 65 -0.81 13.04 -4.48
N THR A 66 0.16 12.55 -5.24
CA THR A 66 1.58 12.86 -5.04
C THR A 66 2.20 13.33 -6.34
N SER A 67 3.28 14.10 -6.30
CA SER A 67 3.95 14.60 -7.50
C SER A 67 5.41 14.14 -7.52
N SER A 68 5.95 13.90 -8.71
CA SER A 68 7.39 13.68 -8.92
C SER A 68 8.20 14.97 -8.74
N ARG A 69 7.56 16.13 -8.93
CA ARG A 69 8.20 17.46 -8.96
C ARG A 69 8.09 18.19 -7.63
N THR A 70 7.04 17.95 -6.86
CA THR A 70 6.75 18.65 -5.61
C THR A 70 6.61 17.67 -4.45
N GLN A 71 6.99 18.08 -3.24
CA GLN A 71 6.97 17.22 -2.06
C GLN A 71 5.63 17.21 -1.30
N LEU A 72 4.64 17.99 -1.75
CA LEU A 72 3.38 18.15 -1.02
C LEU A 72 2.32 17.15 -1.52
N PRO A 73 1.86 16.21 -0.68
CA PRO A 73 0.73 15.37 -1.02
C PRO A 73 -0.59 16.15 -0.85
N TYR A 74 -1.54 15.90 -1.74
CA TYR A 74 -2.89 16.47 -1.66
C TYR A 74 -3.94 15.38 -1.48
N GLU A 75 -5.08 15.74 -0.88
CA GLU A 75 -6.22 14.82 -0.78
C GLU A 75 -6.84 14.58 -2.16
N TYR A 76 -7.42 13.39 -2.37
CA TYR A 76 -8.07 13.04 -3.65
C TYR A 76 -9.14 14.08 -4.06
N TYR A 77 -10.03 14.44 -3.12
CA TYR A 77 -11.12 15.39 -3.37
C TYR A 77 -10.73 16.88 -3.31
N SER A 78 -9.43 17.18 -3.26
CA SER A 78 -8.92 18.53 -3.47
C SER A 78 -9.11 18.98 -4.92
N LEU A 79 -9.07 18.03 -5.85
CA LEU A 79 -9.44 18.25 -7.24
C LEU A 79 -10.95 18.10 -7.45
N PRO A 80 -11.49 18.75 -8.50
CA PRO A 80 -12.91 18.72 -8.81
C PRO A 80 -13.35 17.37 -9.42
N PHE A 81 -13.00 16.24 -8.81
CA PHE A 81 -13.54 14.92 -9.17
C PHE A 81 -15.01 14.76 -8.78
N CYS A 82 -15.62 13.65 -9.21
CA CYS A 82 -16.97 13.25 -8.81
C CYS A 82 -16.98 12.87 -7.31
N LYS A 83 -17.72 13.61 -6.49
CA LYS A 83 -17.85 13.33 -5.04
C LYS A 83 -19.11 12.50 -4.76
N PRO A 84 -19.02 11.43 -3.94
CA PRO A 84 -20.20 10.73 -3.45
C PRO A 84 -20.99 11.63 -2.48
N GLY A 85 -22.28 11.31 -2.25
CA GLY A 85 -23.14 12.09 -1.37
C GLY A 85 -22.61 12.22 0.07
N SER A 86 -21.86 11.22 0.55
CA SER A 86 -21.12 11.27 1.80
C SER A 86 -19.70 10.72 1.60
N VAL A 87 -18.70 11.56 1.86
CA VAL A 87 -17.29 11.14 1.89
C VAL A 87 -17.02 10.47 3.23
N LEU A 88 -16.76 9.18 3.20
CA LEU A 88 -16.45 8.35 4.35
C LEU A 88 -14.95 8.05 4.37
N TYR A 89 -14.32 8.37 5.49
CA TYR A 89 -12.93 8.03 5.75
C TYR A 89 -12.86 6.60 6.29
N LYS A 90 -12.10 5.74 5.62
CA LYS A 90 -11.79 4.38 6.10
C LYS A 90 -10.30 4.33 6.42
N ALA A 91 -9.92 3.69 7.53
CA ALA A 91 -8.53 3.37 7.80
C ALA A 91 -8.37 1.85 7.64
N GLU A 92 -7.46 1.39 6.79
CA GLU A 92 -7.24 -0.04 6.62
C GLU A 92 -6.17 -0.51 7.60
N ASN A 93 -4.96 0.05 7.55
CA ASN A 93 -3.85 -0.44 8.39
C ASN A 93 -3.21 0.63 9.29
N LEU A 94 -2.50 0.17 10.33
CA LEU A 94 -1.81 1.05 11.29
C LEU A 94 -0.73 1.91 10.60
N GLY A 95 -0.10 1.40 9.55
CA GLY A 95 0.91 2.12 8.78
C GLY A 95 0.35 3.36 8.08
N GLU A 96 -0.82 3.26 7.47
CA GLU A 96 -1.53 4.37 6.83
C GLU A 96 -1.94 5.44 7.84
N VAL A 97 -2.40 5.01 9.03
CA VAL A 97 -2.72 5.94 10.12
C VAL A 97 -1.48 6.73 10.55
N LEU A 98 -0.34 6.05 10.70
CA LEU A 98 0.93 6.70 11.07
C LEU A 98 1.49 7.62 9.97
N ARG A 99 1.25 7.30 8.69
CA ARG A 99 1.59 8.17 7.56
C ARG A 99 0.63 9.36 7.42
N GLY A 100 -0.51 9.34 8.12
CA GLY A 100 -1.55 10.34 7.99
C GLY A 100 -2.34 10.23 6.67
N ASP A 101 -2.35 9.05 6.05
CA ASP A 101 -3.07 8.82 4.81
C ASP A 101 -4.59 8.83 5.10
N ARG A 102 -5.33 9.65 4.35
CA ARG A 102 -6.78 9.80 4.49
C ARG A 102 -7.50 9.06 3.37
N ILE A 103 -7.73 7.77 3.54
CA ILE A 103 -8.39 6.94 2.53
C ILE A 103 -9.89 7.25 2.51
N VAL A 104 -10.41 7.52 1.32
CA VAL A 104 -11.81 7.89 1.09
C VAL A 104 -12.49 6.94 0.11
N ASN A 105 -13.80 6.76 0.28
CA ASN A 105 -14.62 6.01 -0.68
C ASN A 105 -14.72 6.74 -2.03
N THR A 106 -14.77 5.98 -3.12
CA THR A 106 -14.99 6.50 -4.48
C THR A 106 -16.36 6.06 -5.01
N LEU A 107 -16.73 6.54 -6.20
CA LEU A 107 -17.96 6.17 -6.90
C LEU A 107 -17.78 4.97 -7.87
N TYR A 108 -16.59 4.36 -7.93
CA TYR A 108 -16.36 3.20 -8.78
C TYR A 108 -17.13 1.99 -8.25
N ASN A 109 -18.02 1.44 -9.07
CA ASN A 109 -18.77 0.24 -8.73
C ASN A 109 -18.22 -0.96 -9.49
N VAL A 110 -17.26 -1.65 -8.87
CA VAL A 110 -16.62 -2.83 -9.42
C VAL A 110 -17.19 -4.08 -8.76
N LYS A 111 -17.58 -5.05 -9.57
CA LYS A 111 -18.03 -6.37 -9.12
C LYS A 111 -17.07 -7.44 -9.60
N MET A 112 -16.88 -8.47 -8.77
CA MET A 112 -15.96 -9.56 -9.02
C MET A 112 -16.36 -10.35 -10.26
N ASN A 113 -15.42 -10.58 -11.18
CA ASN A 113 -15.60 -11.34 -12.42
C ASN A 113 -16.70 -10.79 -13.37
N GLU A 114 -17.06 -9.50 -13.23
CA GLU A 114 -18.02 -8.82 -14.10
C GLU A 114 -17.31 -7.70 -14.89
N ASP A 115 -17.07 -7.94 -16.18
CA ASP A 115 -16.43 -6.98 -17.07
C ASP A 115 -17.37 -5.86 -17.45
N LYS A 116 -16.88 -4.63 -17.42
CA LYS A 116 -17.62 -3.43 -17.79
C LYS A 116 -16.83 -2.64 -18.82
N LYS A 117 -17.37 -2.55 -20.04
CA LYS A 117 -16.68 -1.85 -21.14
C LYS A 117 -16.58 -0.35 -20.94
N CYS A 118 -17.62 0.29 -20.41
CA CYS A 118 -17.63 1.72 -20.14
C CYS A 118 -18.81 2.09 -19.23
N GLU A 119 -18.50 2.64 -18.06
CA GLU A 119 -19.47 3.15 -17.09
C GLU A 119 -19.14 4.61 -16.71
N LEU A 120 -20.19 5.41 -16.52
CA LEU A 120 -20.11 6.81 -16.13
C LEU A 120 -20.01 6.93 -14.61
N MET A 121 -19.01 7.67 -14.12
CA MET A 121 -18.90 7.95 -12.68
C MET A 121 -19.92 9.00 -12.23
N CYS A 122 -20.02 10.10 -12.99
CA CYS A 122 -20.94 11.18 -12.71
C CYS A 122 -21.39 11.88 -14.01
N SER A 123 -22.46 12.68 -13.90
CA SER A 123 -22.93 13.54 -14.97
C SER A 123 -21.86 14.56 -15.38
N LYS A 124 -22.03 15.16 -16.56
CA LYS A 124 -21.12 16.18 -17.10
C LYS A 124 -20.82 17.25 -16.06
N LYS A 125 -19.55 17.43 -15.75
CA LYS A 125 -19.08 18.41 -14.77
C LYS A 125 -18.55 19.64 -15.50
N LYS A 126 -19.10 20.79 -15.15
CA LYS A 126 -18.58 22.09 -15.60
C LYS A 126 -17.53 22.54 -14.60
N LEU A 127 -16.31 22.75 -15.09
CA LEU A 127 -15.22 23.33 -14.34
C LEU A 127 -15.22 24.84 -14.56
N ASN A 128 -15.15 25.59 -13.46
CA ASN A 128 -14.94 27.02 -13.53
C ASN A 128 -13.51 27.34 -13.97
N VAL A 129 -13.24 28.58 -14.39
CA VAL A 129 -11.87 29.06 -14.72
C VAL A 129 -10.86 28.77 -13.60
N GLU A 130 -11.21 29.02 -12.33
CA GLU A 130 -10.32 28.77 -11.19
C GLU A 130 -9.99 27.29 -11.02
N GLU A 131 -10.99 26.41 -11.16
CA GLU A 131 -10.82 24.96 -11.06
C GLU A 131 -10.03 24.41 -12.26
N SER A 132 -10.28 24.95 -13.45
CA SER A 132 -9.56 24.59 -14.68
C SER A 132 -8.08 24.96 -14.57
N LYS A 133 -7.77 26.14 -14.01
CA LYS A 133 -6.40 26.56 -13.71
C LYS A 133 -5.74 25.65 -12.68
N LEU A 134 -6.44 25.31 -11.60
CA LEU A 134 -5.94 24.38 -10.58
C LEU A 134 -5.59 23.02 -11.19
N VAL A 135 -6.47 22.47 -12.03
CA VAL A 135 -6.23 21.18 -12.71
C VAL A 135 -5.03 21.29 -13.66
N ALA A 136 -4.92 22.36 -14.43
CA ALA A 136 -3.78 22.59 -15.33
C ALA A 136 -2.44 22.68 -14.56
N GLU A 137 -2.41 23.39 -13.43
CA GLU A 137 -1.24 23.46 -12.54
C GLU A 137 -0.86 22.05 -12.02
N ARG A 138 -1.83 21.24 -11.59
CA ARG A 138 -1.56 19.85 -11.16
C ARG A 138 -1.09 18.94 -12.28
N ILE A 139 -1.57 19.14 -13.51
CA ILE A 139 -1.07 18.39 -14.66
C ILE A 139 0.40 18.79 -14.94
N GLN A 140 0.72 20.08 -14.87
CA GLN A 140 2.09 20.60 -15.07
C GLN A 140 3.08 20.12 -14.00
N GLU A 141 2.59 19.97 -12.76
CA GLU A 141 3.34 19.44 -11.63
C GLU A 141 3.44 17.91 -11.63
N GLU A 142 2.92 17.21 -12.66
CA GLU A 142 2.98 15.75 -12.79
C GLU A 142 2.40 15.01 -11.57
N TYR A 143 1.19 15.36 -11.17
CA TYR A 143 0.51 14.63 -10.09
C TYR A 143 0.08 13.22 -10.51
N TYR A 144 0.38 12.27 -9.65
CA TYR A 144 -0.08 10.90 -9.64
C TYR A 144 -1.22 10.73 -8.65
N VAL A 145 -2.25 10.04 -9.10
CA VAL A 145 -3.40 9.66 -8.28
C VAL A 145 -3.18 8.25 -7.74
N HIS A 146 -3.23 8.11 -6.42
CA HIS A 146 -3.12 6.82 -5.75
C HIS A 146 -4.50 6.28 -5.39
N LEU A 147 -4.83 5.13 -5.98
CA LEU A 147 -6.01 4.33 -5.66
C LEU A 147 -5.57 3.01 -5.02
N ILE A 148 -6.48 2.41 -4.27
CA ILE A 148 -6.27 1.14 -3.58
C ILE A 148 -7.50 0.26 -3.73
N ALA A 149 -7.29 -1.04 -3.96
CA ALA A 149 -8.35 -2.06 -4.02
C ALA A 149 -7.85 -3.32 -3.30
N ASP A 150 -8.62 -3.83 -2.34
CA ASP A 150 -8.22 -4.99 -1.49
C ASP A 150 -6.78 -4.86 -0.93
N ASN A 151 -6.45 -3.67 -0.42
CA ASN A 151 -5.13 -3.27 0.08
C ASN A 151 -4.01 -3.23 -0.98
N LEU A 152 -4.28 -3.49 -2.26
CA LEU A 152 -3.29 -3.38 -3.32
C LEU A 152 -3.29 -1.98 -3.92
N PRO A 153 -2.14 -1.31 -4.03
CA PRO A 153 -2.05 -0.03 -4.73
C PRO A 153 -2.29 -0.25 -6.23
N VAL A 154 -2.88 0.74 -6.87
CA VAL A 154 -3.00 0.75 -8.33
C VAL A 154 -1.61 0.95 -8.95
N ALA A 155 -1.31 0.18 -10.00
CA ALA A 155 -0.09 0.36 -10.79
C ALA A 155 -0.41 0.72 -12.24
N THR A 156 0.34 1.65 -12.81
CA THR A 156 0.33 1.91 -14.25
C THR A 156 1.47 1.14 -14.90
N ARG A 157 1.15 0.40 -15.95
CA ARG A 157 2.14 -0.36 -16.74
C ARG A 157 2.74 0.53 -17.82
N LEU A 158 4.05 0.76 -17.77
CA LEU A 158 4.80 1.47 -18.80
C LEU A 158 5.59 0.46 -19.64
N GLU A 159 5.32 0.43 -20.95
CA GLU A 159 6.14 -0.31 -21.90
C GLU A 159 7.21 0.64 -22.46
N PHE A 160 8.47 0.45 -22.05
CA PHE A 160 9.58 1.14 -22.69
C PHE A 160 10.04 0.34 -23.91
N TYR A 161 9.98 0.98 -25.08
CA TYR A 161 10.68 0.47 -26.25
C TYR A 161 12.13 0.95 -26.14
N PRO A 162 13.13 0.05 -26.02
CA PRO A 162 14.51 0.49 -26.07
C PRO A 162 14.74 1.14 -27.44
N ASN A 163 15.01 2.45 -27.46
CA ASN A 163 15.36 3.18 -28.67
C ASN A 163 16.62 2.54 -29.26
N ARG A 164 16.52 2.01 -30.49
CA ARG A 164 17.66 1.54 -31.29
C ARG A 164 18.47 2.74 -31.81
N GLU A 165 18.98 3.58 -30.93
CA GLU A 165 19.86 4.69 -31.30
C GLU A 165 21.22 4.54 -30.63
N THR A 166 21.95 3.50 -31.03
CA THR A 166 23.40 3.59 -31.18
C THR A 166 23.82 2.53 -32.21
N GLY A 167 24.35 3.00 -33.34
CA GLY A 167 24.78 2.16 -34.45
C GLY A 167 25.92 1.22 -34.08
N GLY A 168 25.91 0.04 -34.71
CA GLY A 168 26.97 -0.96 -34.58
C GLY A 168 26.40 -2.37 -34.56
N ASP A 169 26.49 -3.00 -35.72
CA ASP A 169 26.53 -4.45 -35.93
C ASP A 169 25.18 -5.20 -35.99
N GLU A 170 24.81 -5.47 -37.23
CA GLU A 170 23.85 -6.47 -37.67
C GLU A 170 24.32 -7.86 -37.25
N GLU A 171 23.82 -8.39 -36.12
CA GLU A 171 23.59 -9.84 -35.88
C GLU A 171 23.31 -10.09 -34.40
N GLN A 172 22.10 -9.76 -33.94
CA GLN A 172 21.45 -10.43 -32.80
C GLN A 172 19.97 -10.08 -32.75
N LYS A 173 19.20 -10.85 -33.51
CA LYS A 173 17.74 -10.93 -33.42
C LYS A 173 17.39 -11.82 -32.22
N LYS A 174 17.62 -11.32 -31.00
CA LYS A 174 17.07 -11.92 -29.78
C LYS A 174 16.05 -10.95 -29.22
N VAL A 175 14.87 -11.52 -28.95
CA VAL A 175 13.67 -10.94 -28.34
C VAL A 175 14.00 -9.64 -27.62
N ALA A 176 13.48 -8.52 -28.13
CA ALA A 176 13.47 -7.27 -27.36
C ALA A 176 12.63 -7.56 -26.12
N ASP A 177 13.30 -7.87 -25.01
CA ASP A 177 12.63 -8.00 -23.72
C ASP A 177 11.98 -6.65 -23.48
N LYS A 178 10.65 -6.63 -23.44
CA LYS A 178 9.91 -5.42 -23.14
C LYS A 178 10.22 -5.15 -21.68
N ASP A 179 11.07 -4.17 -21.39
CA ASP A 179 11.25 -3.71 -20.02
C ASP A 179 9.93 -3.05 -19.60
N VAL A 180 9.09 -3.85 -18.95
CA VAL A 180 7.83 -3.41 -18.37
C VAL A 180 8.15 -2.83 -17.02
N GLN A 181 8.14 -1.51 -16.93
CA GLN A 181 8.22 -0.82 -15.64
C GLN A 181 6.81 -0.56 -15.15
N PHE A 182 6.62 -0.64 -13.84
CA PHE A 182 5.36 -0.28 -13.23
C PHE A 182 5.58 0.92 -12.31
N GLU A 183 4.70 1.91 -12.43
CA GLU A 183 4.67 3.08 -11.54
C GLU A 183 3.48 2.96 -10.57
N HIS A 184 3.66 3.42 -9.34
CA HIS A 184 2.55 3.48 -8.36
C HIS A 184 1.63 4.66 -8.68
N GLY A 185 0.33 4.39 -8.78
CA GLY A 185 -0.65 5.39 -9.18
C GLY A 185 -0.77 5.54 -10.70
N TYR A 186 -1.58 6.51 -11.13
CA TYR A 186 -1.66 6.94 -12.53
C TYR A 186 -1.49 8.45 -12.64
N ARG A 187 -0.90 8.92 -13.74
CA ARG A 187 -0.74 10.36 -14.00
C ARG A 187 -2.12 10.99 -14.21
N LEU A 188 -2.35 12.16 -13.62
CA LEU A 188 -3.59 12.91 -13.80
C LEU A 188 -3.79 13.33 -15.26
N GLY A 189 -2.70 13.64 -15.95
CA GLY A 189 -2.69 14.14 -17.31
C GLY A 189 -1.28 14.24 -17.84
N PHE A 190 -1.16 14.80 -19.04
CA PHE A 190 0.13 15.12 -19.66
C PHE A 190 0.06 16.48 -20.36
N VAL A 191 1.22 17.09 -20.53
CA VAL A 191 1.37 18.33 -21.28
C VAL A 191 1.95 17.99 -22.64
N ASP A 192 1.25 18.35 -23.71
CA ASP A 192 1.76 18.23 -25.08
C ASP A 192 1.55 19.54 -25.83
N ASN A 193 2.57 19.99 -26.57
CA ASN A 193 2.54 21.26 -27.33
C ASN A 193 2.02 22.49 -26.54
N ASN A 194 2.39 22.60 -25.26
CA ASN A 194 1.95 23.66 -24.35
C ASN A 194 0.43 23.67 -24.06
N LYS A 195 -0.22 22.53 -24.28
CA LYS A 195 -1.62 22.27 -23.96
C LYS A 195 -1.71 21.21 -22.88
N PHE A 196 -2.71 21.34 -22.01
CA PHE A 196 -2.92 20.43 -20.88
C PHE A 196 -3.95 19.38 -21.27
N PHE A 197 -3.61 18.10 -21.18
CA PHE A 197 -4.52 17.01 -21.46
C PHE A 197 -4.83 16.25 -20.17
N LEU A 198 -6.11 16.06 -19.88
CA LEU A 198 -6.59 15.34 -18.70
C LEU A 198 -6.91 13.89 -19.05
N HIS A 199 -6.49 12.95 -18.20
CA HIS A 199 -6.97 11.57 -18.25
C HIS A 199 -8.33 11.48 -17.58
N ASN A 200 -9.37 11.29 -18.37
CA ASN A 200 -10.76 11.25 -17.92
C ASN A 200 -11.38 9.86 -18.01
N HIS A 201 -10.83 8.98 -18.86
CA HIS A 201 -11.23 7.58 -18.95
C HIS A 201 -10.17 6.70 -18.29
N LEU A 202 -10.55 5.91 -17.28
CA LEU A 202 -9.65 4.98 -16.61
C LEU A 202 -10.06 3.54 -16.92
N SER A 203 -9.16 2.78 -17.54
CA SER A 203 -9.37 1.35 -17.74
C SER A 203 -8.72 0.57 -16.60
N PHE A 204 -9.53 0.02 -15.70
CA PHE A 204 -9.06 -0.83 -14.61
C PHE A 204 -8.92 -2.27 -15.08
N ILE A 205 -7.74 -2.85 -14.83
CA ILE A 205 -7.46 -4.24 -15.12
C ILE A 205 -7.17 -4.91 -13.78
N LEU A 206 -8.11 -5.71 -13.30
CA LEU A 206 -7.95 -6.46 -12.07
C LEU A 206 -7.65 -7.91 -12.39
N TYR A 207 -6.64 -8.45 -11.71
CA TYR A 207 -6.29 -9.86 -11.83
C TYR A 207 -6.78 -10.60 -10.60
N PHE A 208 -7.44 -11.72 -10.84
CA PHE A 208 -7.87 -12.62 -9.78
C PHE A 208 -7.16 -13.97 -9.89
N HIS A 209 -6.98 -14.61 -8.74
CA HIS A 209 -6.56 -15.99 -8.64
C HIS A 209 -7.74 -16.84 -8.18
N ARG A 210 -7.96 -17.95 -8.89
CA ARG A 210 -8.94 -18.97 -8.48
C ARG A 210 -8.23 -20.03 -7.66
N GLU A 211 -8.58 -20.13 -6.39
CA GLU A 211 -8.11 -21.23 -5.57
C GLU A 211 -8.91 -22.48 -5.94
N LYS A 212 -8.20 -23.58 -6.25
CA LYS A 212 -8.83 -24.87 -6.51
C LYS A 212 -9.31 -25.43 -5.18
N VAL A 213 -10.58 -25.22 -4.87
CA VAL A 213 -11.21 -25.83 -3.71
C VAL A 213 -11.56 -27.28 -4.04
N GLU A 214 -11.44 -28.18 -3.06
CA GLU A 214 -11.85 -29.58 -3.17
C GLU A 214 -13.33 -29.68 -3.57
N GLU A 215 -13.71 -30.76 -4.26
CA GLU A 215 -15.04 -30.96 -4.87
C GLU A 215 -16.19 -30.68 -3.90
N GLY A 216 -16.84 -29.51 -4.04
CA GLY A 216 -18.09 -29.18 -3.33
C GLY A 216 -18.24 -27.75 -2.81
N GLU A 217 -17.17 -26.94 -2.77
CA GLU A 217 -17.24 -25.56 -2.30
C GLU A 217 -17.23 -24.53 -3.45
N THR A 218 -17.92 -23.41 -3.26
CA THR A 218 -17.97 -22.31 -4.23
C THR A 218 -16.58 -21.76 -4.48
N HIS A 219 -16.23 -21.49 -5.75
CA HIS A 219 -14.95 -20.87 -6.10
C HIS A 219 -14.80 -19.51 -5.41
N ASN A 220 -13.81 -19.42 -4.53
CA ASN A 220 -13.38 -18.16 -3.94
C ASN A 220 -12.37 -17.50 -4.87
N TYR A 221 -12.61 -16.23 -5.18
CA TYR A 221 -11.73 -15.42 -5.99
C TYR A 221 -10.94 -14.49 -5.09
N ARG A 222 -9.62 -14.42 -5.29
CA ARG A 222 -8.75 -13.48 -4.58
C ARG A 222 -8.16 -12.48 -5.55
N VAL A 223 -8.24 -11.20 -5.23
CA VAL A 223 -7.60 -10.15 -6.04
C VAL A 223 -6.09 -10.17 -5.79
N VAL A 224 -5.32 -10.32 -6.87
CA VAL A 224 -3.86 -10.45 -6.80
C VAL A 224 -3.13 -9.31 -7.47
N ARG A 225 -3.77 -8.58 -8.40
CA ARG A 225 -3.15 -7.42 -9.02
C ARG A 225 -4.20 -6.41 -9.44
N PHE A 226 -3.84 -5.15 -9.33
CA PHE A 226 -4.62 -3.99 -9.73
C PHE A 226 -3.78 -3.08 -10.62
N GLU A 227 -4.11 -3.08 -11.90
CA GLU A 227 -3.49 -2.25 -12.94
C GLU A 227 -4.49 -1.20 -13.46
N VAL A 228 -3.98 -0.08 -13.95
CA VAL A 228 -4.78 0.97 -14.59
C VAL A 228 -4.11 1.46 -15.87
N GLU A 229 -4.91 1.65 -16.90
CA GLU A 229 -4.52 2.28 -18.16
C GLU A 229 -5.31 3.59 -18.32
N PRO A 230 -4.68 4.75 -18.06
CA PRO A 230 -5.34 6.04 -18.19
C PRO A 230 -5.43 6.47 -19.66
N GLN A 231 -6.60 6.96 -20.06
CA GLN A 231 -6.88 7.44 -21.41
C GLN A 231 -7.51 8.83 -21.36
N SER A 232 -7.23 9.64 -22.38
CA SER A 232 -7.83 10.96 -22.57
C SER A 232 -8.78 10.90 -23.77
N VAL A 233 -10.07 11.11 -23.52
CA VAL A 233 -11.14 11.01 -24.52
C VAL A 233 -12.04 12.24 -24.40
N ARG A 234 -12.28 12.94 -25.51
CA ARG A 234 -13.12 14.13 -25.49
C ARG A 234 -14.59 13.82 -25.15
N VAL A 235 -15.27 14.78 -24.51
CA VAL A 235 -16.68 14.62 -24.06
C VAL A 235 -17.65 14.33 -25.22
N GLU A 236 -17.45 14.89 -26.41
CA GLU A 236 -18.36 14.67 -27.55
C GLU A 236 -18.20 13.28 -28.16
N ASP A 237 -17.00 12.70 -28.03
CA ASP A 237 -16.71 11.37 -28.55
C ASP A 237 -17.24 10.28 -27.59
N LEU A 238 -17.47 10.63 -26.33
CA LEU A 238 -18.16 9.82 -25.33
C LEU A 238 -19.68 9.94 -25.51
N LYS A 239 -20.27 9.02 -26.29
CA LYS A 239 -21.73 8.85 -26.35
C LYS A 239 -22.25 8.25 -25.04
N ALA A 240 -22.35 9.11 -24.04
CA ALA A 240 -22.80 8.78 -22.69
C ALA A 240 -24.32 8.77 -22.62
N VAL A 241 -24.91 7.63 -22.24
CA VAL A 241 -26.33 7.53 -21.92
C VAL A 241 -26.47 7.75 -20.42
N GLU A 242 -26.77 8.98 -20.01
CA GLU A 242 -26.86 9.36 -18.58
C GLU A 242 -27.91 8.54 -17.80
N THR A 243 -28.94 8.03 -18.47
CA THR A 243 -30.04 7.28 -17.86
C THR A 243 -29.64 5.89 -17.37
N GLU A 244 -28.65 5.25 -18.01
CA GLU A 244 -28.19 3.89 -17.69
C GLU A 244 -26.76 3.85 -17.14
N LYS A 245 -26.11 5.02 -16.99
CA LYS A 245 -24.68 5.15 -16.65
C LYS A 245 -23.74 4.41 -17.61
N THR A 246 -24.19 4.06 -18.81
CA THR A 246 -23.39 3.35 -19.81
C THR A 246 -22.79 4.32 -20.83
N CYS A 247 -21.64 3.96 -21.38
CA CYS A 247 -21.00 4.71 -22.47
C CYS A 247 -20.47 3.78 -23.57
N THR A 248 -20.23 4.34 -24.74
CA THR A 248 -19.50 3.65 -25.81
C THR A 248 -18.24 4.44 -26.13
N LEU A 249 -17.08 3.79 -26.00
CA LEU A 249 -15.80 4.37 -26.38
C LEU A 249 -15.65 4.34 -27.91
N PRO A 250 -15.14 5.41 -28.54
CA PRO A 250 -14.72 5.36 -29.94
C PRO A 250 -13.51 4.43 -30.11
N GLU A 251 -13.40 3.76 -31.26
CA GLU A 251 -12.22 2.95 -31.59
C GLU A 251 -10.95 3.83 -31.59
N ALA A 252 -9.90 3.30 -30.96
CA ALA A 252 -8.70 3.96 -30.43
C ALA A 252 -7.79 4.70 -31.43
N SER A 253 -8.23 5.00 -32.65
CA SER A 253 -7.41 5.60 -33.71
C SER A 253 -7.86 6.98 -34.16
N GLY A 254 -8.93 7.54 -33.57
CA GLY A 254 -9.48 8.84 -33.96
C GLY A 254 -10.03 9.72 -32.84
N SER A 255 -9.89 9.33 -31.57
CA SER A 255 -10.36 10.14 -30.45
C SER A 255 -9.48 11.36 -30.25
N VAL A 256 -10.08 12.55 -30.25
CA VAL A 256 -9.36 13.77 -29.93
C VAL A 256 -9.12 13.78 -28.42
N LEU A 257 -7.92 14.17 -28.01
CA LEU A 257 -7.54 14.24 -26.60
C LEU A 257 -8.36 15.34 -25.90
N GLN A 258 -8.72 15.13 -24.64
CA GLN A 258 -9.44 16.12 -23.84
C GLN A 258 -8.46 17.20 -23.37
N GLU A 259 -8.45 18.32 -24.08
CA GLU A 259 -7.71 19.52 -23.69
C GLU A 259 -8.44 20.26 -22.55
N ILE A 260 -7.68 20.82 -21.63
CA ILE A 260 -8.13 21.73 -20.57
C ILE A 260 -7.53 23.11 -20.84
N ASP A 261 -8.40 24.07 -21.17
CA ASP A 261 -8.00 25.48 -21.33
C ASP A 261 -8.10 26.19 -19.98
N PRO A 262 -7.00 26.67 -19.37
CA PRO A 262 -7.03 27.31 -18.05
C PRO A 262 -7.75 28.66 -18.05
N THR A 263 -8.08 29.23 -19.23
CA THR A 263 -8.71 30.55 -19.36
C THR A 263 -10.23 30.50 -19.56
N LYS A 264 -10.80 29.30 -19.75
CA LYS A 264 -12.21 29.10 -20.04
C LYS A 264 -12.82 28.08 -19.11
N ASP A 265 -14.16 28.07 -19.09
CA ASP A 265 -14.90 26.98 -18.48
C ASP A 265 -14.78 25.73 -19.36
N ASN A 266 -14.47 24.60 -18.74
CA ASN A 266 -14.31 23.32 -19.42
C ASN A 266 -15.40 22.36 -18.96
N GLU A 267 -15.95 21.59 -19.87
CA GLU A 267 -16.85 20.49 -19.52
C GLU A 267 -16.07 19.18 -19.58
N ILE A 268 -16.11 18.41 -18.50
CA ILE A 268 -15.43 17.12 -18.39
C ILE A 268 -16.40 16.01 -18.01
N LEU A 269 -16.12 14.82 -18.51
CA LEU A 269 -16.87 13.62 -18.22
C LEU A 269 -15.90 12.52 -17.79
N PHE A 270 -16.10 12.01 -16.58
CA PHE A 270 -15.31 10.92 -16.03
C PHE A 270 -15.98 9.57 -16.30
N THR A 271 -15.23 8.68 -16.93
CA THR A 271 -15.69 7.33 -17.27
C THR A 271 -14.64 6.32 -16.84
N TYR A 272 -15.07 5.08 -16.66
CA TYR A 272 -14.15 3.99 -16.40
C TYR A 272 -14.59 2.72 -17.09
N SER A 273 -13.64 1.83 -17.32
CA SER A 273 -13.87 0.46 -17.75
C SER A 273 -13.25 -0.49 -16.73
N VAL A 274 -13.74 -1.72 -16.68
CA VAL A 274 -13.26 -2.78 -15.81
C VAL A 274 -13.07 -4.02 -16.65
N THR A 275 -11.88 -4.59 -16.61
CA THR A 275 -11.58 -5.88 -17.22
C THR A 275 -10.97 -6.79 -16.17
N TRP A 276 -11.53 -8.00 -16.03
CA TRP A 276 -11.00 -9.03 -15.17
C TRP A 276 -10.12 -10.01 -15.95
N LYS A 277 -8.98 -10.36 -15.38
CA LYS A 277 -8.07 -11.36 -15.95
C LYS A 277 -7.73 -12.42 -14.90
N GLU A 278 -7.72 -13.68 -15.31
CA GLU A 278 -7.25 -14.76 -14.45
C GLU A 278 -5.71 -14.77 -14.41
N SER A 279 -5.14 -14.96 -13.22
CA SER A 279 -3.70 -15.04 -13.00
C SER A 279 -3.32 -16.28 -12.18
N GLU A 280 -2.20 -16.88 -12.54
CA GLU A 280 -1.62 -18.02 -11.82
C GLU A 280 -0.87 -17.61 -10.53
N VAL A 281 -0.69 -16.30 -10.30
CA VAL A 281 -0.02 -15.77 -9.11
C VAL A 281 -0.84 -16.07 -7.86
N LYS A 282 -0.22 -16.73 -6.87
CA LYS A 282 -0.86 -17.00 -5.58
C LYS A 282 -1.01 -15.72 -4.77
N TRP A 283 -2.04 -15.68 -3.90
CA TRP A 283 -2.29 -14.53 -3.03
C TRP A 283 -1.07 -14.14 -2.16
N ALA A 284 -0.32 -15.12 -1.64
CA ALA A 284 0.84 -14.86 -0.80
C ALA A 284 1.96 -14.06 -1.50
N SER A 285 2.14 -14.25 -2.81
CA SER A 285 3.15 -13.55 -3.63
C SER A 285 2.59 -12.33 -4.35
N ARG A 286 1.36 -11.90 -4.05
CA ARG A 286 0.69 -10.82 -4.80
C ARG A 286 1.41 -9.47 -4.69
N TRP A 287 2.14 -9.25 -3.60
CA TRP A 287 2.89 -8.03 -3.35
C TRP A 287 4.25 -8.00 -4.05
N ASP A 288 4.80 -9.14 -4.48
CA ASP A 288 6.14 -9.21 -5.05
C ASP A 288 6.27 -8.33 -6.31
N THR A 289 5.22 -8.29 -7.14
CA THR A 289 5.18 -7.44 -8.35
C THR A 289 5.29 -5.95 -7.99
N TYR A 290 4.75 -5.52 -6.85
CA TYR A 290 4.73 -4.12 -6.42
C TYR A 290 6.02 -3.70 -5.71
N LEU A 291 6.65 -4.64 -5.00
CA LEU A 291 7.92 -4.41 -4.30
C LEU A 291 9.10 -4.31 -5.27
N THR A 292 9.03 -4.96 -6.43
CA THR A 292 10.04 -4.81 -7.49
C THR A 292 9.98 -3.46 -8.23
N MET A 293 8.94 -2.64 -7.99
CA MET A 293 8.72 -1.36 -8.68
C MET A 293 9.43 -0.17 -8.03
N SER A 294 9.85 -0.29 -6.77
CA SER A 294 10.42 0.84 -6.04
C SER A 294 11.87 1.10 -6.45
N ASP A 295 12.06 2.28 -7.03
CA ASP A 295 13.33 2.85 -7.46
C ASP A 295 14.38 2.89 -6.33
N VAL A 296 15.65 2.79 -6.74
CA VAL A 296 16.86 2.52 -5.93
C VAL A 296 17.18 3.63 -4.90
N GLN A 297 16.43 4.72 -4.91
CA GLN A 297 16.73 5.95 -4.16
C GLN A 297 16.50 5.85 -2.64
N ILE A 298 15.72 4.90 -2.12
CA ILE A 298 15.39 4.83 -0.68
C ILE A 298 16.46 4.07 0.12
N HIS A 299 17.24 3.18 -0.51
CA HIS A 299 18.18 2.33 0.22
C HIS A 299 19.36 3.08 0.82
N TRP A 300 19.90 4.09 0.13
CA TRP A 300 21.09 4.78 0.62
C TRP A 300 20.81 5.65 1.85
N PHE A 301 19.60 6.21 2.00
CA PHE A 301 19.24 7.00 3.18
C PHE A 301 19.15 6.13 4.45
N SER A 302 18.61 4.92 4.33
CA SER A 302 18.61 3.95 5.45
C SER A 302 20.03 3.49 5.80
N ILE A 303 20.89 3.28 4.80
CA ILE A 303 22.29 2.90 5.02
C ILE A 303 23.04 4.03 5.76
N VAL A 304 22.85 5.29 5.36
CA VAL A 304 23.44 6.45 6.05
C VAL A 304 22.95 6.54 7.50
N ASN A 305 21.65 6.41 7.74
CA ASN A 305 21.09 6.43 9.10
C ASN A 305 21.64 5.30 9.97
N SER A 306 21.75 4.08 9.44
CA SER A 306 22.35 2.95 10.16
C SER A 306 23.83 3.18 10.47
N VAL A 307 24.61 3.72 9.53
CA VAL A 307 26.03 4.04 9.72
C VAL A 307 26.22 5.10 10.81
N VAL A 308 25.40 6.16 10.80
CA VAL A 308 25.43 7.21 11.83
C VAL A 308 25.17 6.63 13.22
N VAL A 309 24.16 5.77 13.37
CA VAL A 309 23.84 5.12 14.66
C VAL A 309 25.01 4.24 15.13
N VAL A 310 25.66 3.49 14.24
CA VAL A 310 26.83 2.66 14.60
C VAL A 310 28.01 3.51 15.06
N PHE A 311 28.28 4.65 14.43
CA PHE A 311 29.32 5.58 14.89
C PHE A 311 29.02 6.17 16.27
N PHE A 312 27.76 6.53 16.56
CA PHE A 312 27.39 7.01 17.89
C PHE A 312 27.52 5.92 18.96
N LEU A 313 27.01 4.71 18.70
CA LEU A 313 27.08 3.60 19.64
C LEU A 313 28.53 3.17 19.91
N SER A 314 29.36 3.04 18.87
CA SER A 314 30.80 2.74 19.04
C SER A 314 31.53 3.84 19.81
N GLY A 315 31.26 5.12 19.53
CA GLY A 315 31.84 6.23 20.27
C GLY A 315 31.49 6.21 21.77
N THR A 316 30.24 5.89 22.12
CA THR A 316 29.84 5.73 23.53
C THR A 316 30.49 4.51 24.18
N ALA A 317 30.64 3.40 23.47
CA ALA A 317 31.29 2.19 23.98
C ALA A 317 32.80 2.42 24.24
N VAL A 318 33.50 3.11 23.34
CA VAL A 318 34.92 3.47 23.51
C VAL A 318 35.09 4.40 24.72
N ARG A 319 34.26 5.44 24.83
CA ARG A 319 34.27 6.33 26.00
C ARG A 319 34.01 5.59 27.31
N LEU A 320 33.09 4.62 27.31
CA LEU A 320 32.80 3.80 28.48
C LEU A 320 33.98 2.89 28.86
N HIS A 321 34.63 2.29 27.86
CA HIS A 321 35.83 1.47 28.04
C HIS A 321 37.00 2.28 28.62
N ASP A 322 37.24 3.48 28.11
CA ASP A 322 38.30 4.37 28.59
C ASP A 322 38.01 4.84 30.02
N LEU A 323 36.75 5.18 30.33
CA LEU A 323 36.33 5.54 31.69
C LEU A 323 36.53 4.37 32.66
N CYS A 324 36.18 3.15 32.25
CA CYS A 324 36.37 1.95 33.05
C CYS A 324 37.86 1.66 33.29
N SER A 325 38.70 1.86 32.28
CA SER A 325 40.16 1.71 32.38
C SER A 325 40.77 2.73 33.33
N LEU A 326 40.36 4.00 33.26
CA LEU A 326 40.78 5.04 34.20
C LEU A 326 40.34 4.72 35.64
N LEU A 327 39.09 4.28 35.83
CA LEU A 327 38.60 3.87 37.16
C LEU A 327 39.42 2.71 37.72
N LYS A 328 39.75 1.71 36.90
CA LYS A 328 40.61 0.60 37.31
C LYS A 328 42.00 1.09 37.73
N GLN A 329 42.61 1.99 36.97
CA GLN A 329 43.91 2.56 37.30
C GLN A 329 43.87 3.40 38.60
N THR A 330 42.81 4.19 38.83
CA THR A 330 42.63 4.91 40.10
C THR A 330 42.40 3.98 41.29
N SER A 331 41.81 2.80 41.08
CA SER A 331 41.62 1.80 42.14
C SER A 331 42.94 1.10 42.50
N GLU A 332 43.79 0.78 41.52
CA GLU A 332 45.10 0.17 41.74
C GLU A 332 46.07 1.15 42.42
N VAL A 333 46.09 2.43 42.01
CA VAL A 333 46.91 3.46 42.68
C VAL A 333 46.47 3.68 44.12
N ARG A 334 45.17 3.60 44.43
CA ARG A 334 44.64 3.72 45.80
C ARG A 334 45.04 2.52 46.68
N ASN A 335 45.11 1.32 46.12
CA ASN A 335 45.54 0.12 46.84
C ASN A 335 47.07 0.01 46.99
N GLY A 336 47.86 0.63 46.10
CA GLY A 336 49.33 0.62 46.18
C GLY A 336 49.95 1.69 47.09
N THR A 337 49.15 2.59 47.67
CA THR A 337 49.60 3.62 48.62
C THR A 337 49.35 3.23 50.10
N THR A 338 48.94 1.98 50.34
CA THR A 338 48.60 1.46 51.68
C THR A 338 49.62 0.47 52.27
N ASP A 339 50.82 0.35 51.67
CA ASP A 339 51.96 -0.42 52.19
C ASP A 339 53.06 0.47 52.78
#